data_AF-A0A945I690-F1
#
_entry.id   AF-A0A945I690-F1
#
_cell.length_a   1.000
_cell.length_b   1.000
_cell.length_c   1.000
_cell.angle_alpha   90.00
_cell.angle_beta   90.00
_cell.angle_gamma   90.00
#
_symmetry.space_group_name_H-M   'P 1'
#
loop_
_entity.id
_entity.type
_entity.pdbx_description
1 polymer ?
#
loop_
_entity_poly.entity_id
_entity_poly.type
_entity_poly.pdbx_seq_one_letter_code
_entity_poly.pdbx_strand_id
1 'polypeptide(L)'
;MELTPQQKQEIEEARAAKSETRRATVPALEEILYEPIPVLDHGFVRAIDYMGDDAAIVQAARVSYGKGTKKVSDDAGLINYLLRHRHTTPFEMCEIK
;
A
#
# COMPACT_ATOMS: atom_id res chain seq x y z
N MET A 1 -17.47 5.12 -18.39
CA MET A 1 -17.72 3.94 -19.24
C MET A 1 -17.96 2.80 -18.28
N GLU A 2 -19.10 2.13 -18.39
CA GLU A 2 -19.37 0.98 -17.52
C GLU A 2 -18.47 -0.18 -17.93
N LEU A 3 -17.88 -0.86 -16.93
CA LEU A 3 -17.08 -2.07 -17.17
C LEU A 3 -17.91 -3.10 -17.92
N THR A 4 -17.32 -3.72 -18.93
CA THR A 4 -17.99 -4.80 -19.65
C THR A 4 -18.28 -5.96 -18.70
N PRO A 5 -19.30 -6.80 -18.99
CA PRO A 5 -19.58 -7.97 -18.17
C PRO A 5 -18.36 -8.88 -17.99
N GLN A 6 -17.55 -9.01 -19.04
CA GLN A 6 -16.30 -9.78 -19.03
C GLN A 6 -15.28 -9.18 -18.05
N GLN A 7 -15.06 -7.86 -18.09
CA GLN A 7 -14.15 -7.17 -17.16
C GLN A 7 -14.62 -7.29 -15.70
N LYS A 8 -15.93 -7.21 -15.46
CA LYS A 8 -16.49 -7.40 -14.12
C LYS A 8 -16.25 -8.82 -13.61
N GLN A 9 -16.41 -9.82 -14.48
CA GLN A 9 -16.13 -11.20 -14.13
C GLN A 9 -14.65 -11.43 -13.82
N GLU A 10 -13.74 -10.92 -14.65
CA GLU A 10 -12.29 -11.01 -14.41
C GLU A 10 -11.88 -10.37 -13.06
N ILE A 11 -12.53 -9.26 -12.69
CA ILE A 11 -12.31 -8.59 -11.41
C ILE A 11 -12.77 -9.45 -10.23
N GLU A 12 -13.98 -10.00 -10.31
CA GLU A 12 -14.53 -10.88 -9.26
C GLU A 12 -13.65 -12.12 -9.07
N GLU A 13 -13.20 -12.73 -10.17
CA GLU A 13 -12.27 -13.86 -10.13
C GLU A 13 -10.93 -13.48 -9.47
N ALA A 14 -10.37 -12.31 -9.80
CA ALA A 14 -9.15 -11.80 -9.18
C ALA A 14 -9.33 -11.49 -7.68
N ARG A 15 -10.47 -10.91 -7.27
CA ARG A 15 -10.77 -10.61 -5.86
C ARG A 15 -11.09 -11.85 -5.04
N ALA A 16 -11.60 -12.92 -5.67
CA ALA A 16 -11.88 -14.18 -5.01
C ALA A 16 -10.60 -14.98 -4.68
N ALA A 17 -9.54 -14.79 -5.46
CA ALA A 17 -8.26 -15.46 -5.23
C ALA A 17 -7.56 -14.92 -3.96
N LYS A 18 -7.22 -15.81 -3.04
CA LYS A 18 -6.47 -15.47 -1.81
C LYS A 18 -5.29 -16.41 -1.64
N SER A 19 -4.18 -15.88 -1.11
CA SER A 19 -2.97 -16.66 -0.83
C SER A 19 -2.38 -16.28 0.52
N GLU A 20 -1.80 -17.26 1.22
CA GLU A 20 -1.03 -16.99 2.43
C GLU A 20 0.37 -16.49 2.04
N THR A 21 0.86 -15.46 2.73
CA THR A 21 2.18 -14.88 2.45
C THR A 21 2.93 -14.53 3.74
N ARG A 22 4.27 -14.53 3.65
CA ARG A 22 5.16 -14.03 4.72
C ARG A 22 5.47 -12.53 4.57
N ARG A 23 5.01 -11.90 3.47
CA ARG A 23 5.21 -10.47 3.21
C ARG A 23 4.34 -9.64 4.16
N ALA A 24 4.71 -8.37 4.33
CA ALA A 24 3.83 -7.41 5.00
C ALA A 24 2.52 -7.27 4.21
N THR A 25 1.40 -7.19 4.91
CA THR A 25 0.07 -6.98 4.33
C THR A 25 -0.59 -5.78 5.01
N VAL A 26 -1.30 -4.98 4.23
CA VAL A 26 -2.00 -3.78 4.71
C VAL A 26 -3.50 -4.05 4.57
N PRO A 27 -4.25 -4.26 5.68
CA PRO A 27 -5.66 -4.66 5.61
C PRO A 27 -6.54 -3.73 4.77
N ALA A 28 -6.30 -2.42 4.85
CA ALA A 28 -7.02 -1.43 4.06
C ALA A 28 -6.73 -1.51 2.56
N LEU A 29 -5.51 -1.91 2.15
CA LEU A 29 -5.19 -2.14 0.74
C LEU A 29 -5.75 -3.46 0.25
N GLU A 30 -5.68 -4.53 1.07
CA GLU A 30 -6.26 -5.83 0.74
C GLU A 30 -7.77 -5.75 0.43
N GLU A 31 -8.50 -4.88 1.14
CA GLU A 31 -9.93 -4.68 0.91
C GLU A 31 -10.23 -4.07 -0.47
N ILE A 32 -9.40 -3.13 -0.93
CA ILE A 32 -9.58 -2.39 -2.18
C ILE A 32 -8.80 -2.96 -3.37
N LEU A 33 -7.98 -3.98 -3.17
CA LEU A 33 -7.22 -4.62 -4.26
C LEU A 33 -8.17 -5.10 -5.35
N TYR A 34 -7.83 -4.76 -6.59
CA TYR A 34 -8.63 -4.99 -7.79
C TYR A 34 -9.99 -4.30 -7.83
N GLU A 35 -10.32 -3.41 -6.90
CA GLU A 35 -11.55 -2.63 -6.96
C GLU A 35 -11.40 -1.44 -7.93
N PRO A 36 -12.21 -1.37 -9.00
CA PRO A 36 -12.20 -0.25 -9.92
C PRO A 36 -12.94 0.94 -9.30
N ILE A 37 -12.22 2.02 -9.05
CA ILE A 37 -12.77 3.29 -8.60
C ILE A 37 -13.03 4.16 -9.84
N PRO A 38 -14.29 4.46 -10.21
CA PRO A 38 -14.59 5.26 -11.39
C PRO A 38 -14.02 6.68 -11.25
N VAL A 39 -13.43 7.19 -12.33
CA VAL A 39 -12.84 8.53 -12.39
C VAL A 39 -13.27 9.21 -13.69
N LEU A 40 -13.90 10.38 -13.55
CA LEU A 40 -14.50 11.13 -14.66
C LEU A 40 -15.53 10.28 -15.43
N ASP A 41 -15.70 10.57 -16.72
CA ASP A 41 -16.77 10.00 -17.53
C ASP A 41 -16.41 8.63 -18.12
N HIS A 42 -15.11 8.36 -18.30
CA HIS A 42 -14.61 7.18 -19.04
C HIS A 42 -13.44 6.46 -18.38
N GLY A 43 -12.93 6.94 -17.23
CA GLY A 43 -11.78 6.36 -16.55
C GLY A 43 -12.16 5.58 -15.29
N PHE A 44 -11.19 4.83 -14.79
CA PHE A 44 -11.17 4.32 -13.42
C PHE A 44 -9.71 4.17 -12.98
N VAL A 45 -9.48 4.11 -11.66
CA VAL A 45 -8.20 3.77 -11.05
C VAL A 45 -8.41 2.54 -10.18
N ARG A 46 -7.40 1.69 -10.09
CA ARG A 46 -7.47 0.44 -9.35
C ARG A 46 -6.09 0.06 -8.87
N ALA A 47 -5.97 -0.32 -7.60
CA ALA A 47 -4.75 -0.94 -7.08
C ALA A 47 -4.67 -2.39 -7.56
N ILE A 48 -3.54 -2.77 -8.16
CA ILE A 48 -3.29 -4.13 -8.63
C ILE A 48 -2.27 -4.88 -7.77
N ASP A 49 -1.38 -4.14 -7.10
CA ASP A 49 -0.32 -4.71 -6.26
C ASP A 49 0.21 -3.62 -5.31
N TYR A 50 0.86 -4.03 -4.23
CA TYR A 50 1.58 -3.13 -3.36
C TYR A 50 2.75 -3.83 -2.67
N MET A 51 3.74 -3.03 -2.28
CA MET A 51 4.89 -3.48 -1.51
C MET A 51 5.17 -2.50 -0.37
N GLY A 52 5.44 -3.05 0.81
CA GLY A 52 5.80 -2.27 1.99
C GLY A 52 4.59 -1.75 2.77
N ASP A 53 4.89 -1.22 3.96
CA ASP A 53 3.96 -0.61 4.90
C ASP A 53 4.69 0.50 5.68
N ASP A 54 4.02 1.13 6.65
CA ASP A 54 4.64 2.16 7.49
C ASP A 54 5.93 1.68 8.19
N ALA A 55 6.03 0.38 8.51
CA ALA A 55 7.22 -0.18 9.14
C ALA A 55 8.41 -0.22 8.17
N ALA A 56 8.20 -0.42 6.87
CA ALA A 56 9.25 -0.33 5.86
C ALA A 56 9.88 1.09 5.83
N ILE A 57 9.05 2.13 5.88
CA ILE A 57 9.49 3.54 5.93
C ILE A 57 10.34 3.80 7.17
N VAL A 58 9.83 3.38 8.33
CA VAL A 58 10.50 3.57 9.62
C VAL A 58 11.83 2.83 9.68
N GLN A 59 11.88 1.58 9.19
CA GLN A 59 13.11 0.80 9.14
C GLN A 59 14.15 1.44 8.24
N ALA A 60 13.74 1.95 7.08
CA ALA A 60 14.61 2.64 6.14
C ALA A 60 15.14 3.99 6.67
N ALA A 61 14.36 4.70 7.47
CA ALA A 61 14.83 5.91 8.13
C ALA A 61 15.80 5.62 9.28
N ARG A 62 15.71 4.45 9.90
CA ARG A 62 16.47 4.06 11.10
C ARG A 62 17.67 3.16 10.80
N VAL A 63 18.20 3.13 9.58
CA VAL A 63 19.24 2.19 9.08
C VAL A 63 20.53 2.10 9.93
N SER A 64 20.71 2.93 10.96
CA SER A 64 21.81 2.84 11.93
C SER A 64 21.49 2.08 13.24
N TYR A 65 20.23 1.70 13.50
CA TYR A 65 19.82 1.00 14.71
C TYR A 65 19.03 -0.24 14.28
N GLY A 66 19.61 -1.44 14.44
CA GLY A 66 18.92 -2.70 14.18
C GLY A 66 17.57 -2.81 14.91
N LYS A 67 16.73 -3.79 14.56
CA LYS A 67 15.36 -4.00 15.08
C LYS A 67 15.22 -3.62 16.57
N GLY A 68 14.81 -2.37 16.82
CA GLY A 68 14.74 -1.79 18.15
C GLY A 68 13.29 -1.69 18.59
N THR A 69 12.97 -2.28 19.73
CA THR A 69 11.68 -2.26 20.42
C THR A 69 11.23 -0.84 20.73
N LYS A 70 10.39 -0.23 19.88
CA LYS A 70 9.78 1.08 20.15
C LYS A 70 8.28 1.09 19.86
N LYS A 71 7.56 2.03 20.50
CA LYS A 71 6.10 2.11 20.51
C LYS A 71 5.58 2.67 19.18
N VAL A 72 4.42 2.19 18.73
CA VAL A 72 3.72 2.65 17.50
C VAL A 72 3.52 4.17 17.46
N SER A 73 3.34 4.82 18.62
CA SER A 73 3.23 6.28 18.73
C SER A 73 4.49 7.02 18.23
N ASP A 74 5.67 6.42 18.39
CA ASP A 74 6.94 7.01 17.95
C ASP A 74 7.12 6.89 16.44
N ASP A 75 6.49 5.89 15.81
CA ASP A 75 6.62 5.60 14.39
C ASP A 75 5.82 6.59 13.54
N ALA A 76 4.56 6.86 13.90
CA ALA A 76 3.77 7.91 13.27
C ALA A 76 4.42 9.30 13.43
N GLY A 77 5.00 9.57 14.60
CA GLY A 77 5.76 10.81 14.85
C GLY A 77 6.97 10.95 13.93
N LEU A 78 7.71 9.85 13.71
CA LEU A 78 8.85 9.80 12.80
C LEU A 78 8.41 10.00 11.34
N ILE A 79 7.39 9.31 10.86
CA ILE A 79 6.88 9.46 9.49
C ILE A 79 6.47 10.92 9.24
N ASN A 80 5.72 11.52 10.16
CA ASN A 80 5.33 12.93 10.10
C ASN A 80 6.54 13.89 10.13
N TYR A 81 7.61 13.55 10.87
CA TYR A 81 8.84 14.32 10.87
C TYR A 81 9.56 14.24 9.51
N LEU A 82 9.70 13.03 8.95
CA LEU A 82 10.35 12.81 7.64
C LEU A 82 9.64 13.57 6.52
N LEU A 83 8.30 13.49 6.50
CA LEU A 83 7.48 14.19 5.50
C LEU A 83 7.63 15.72 5.62
N ARG A 84 7.56 16.27 6.84
CA ARG A 84 7.74 17.72 7.08
C ARG A 84 9.10 18.25 6.62
N HIS A 85 10.14 17.43 6.71
CA HIS A 85 11.51 17.80 6.33
C HIS A 85 11.89 17.32 4.93
N ARG A 86 10.92 16.79 4.15
CA ARG A 86 11.13 16.30 2.78
C ARG A 86 12.24 15.25 2.69
N HIS A 87 12.41 14.42 3.72
CA HIS A 87 13.23 13.22 3.65
C HIS A 87 12.44 12.14 2.93
N THR A 88 12.52 12.13 1.60
CA THR A 88 11.69 11.28 0.73
C THR A 88 12.25 9.88 0.53
N THR A 89 13.56 9.66 0.63
CA THR A 89 14.17 8.36 0.35
C THR A 89 13.63 7.20 1.20
N PRO A 90 13.25 7.36 2.50
CA PRO A 90 12.60 6.27 3.23
C PRO A 90 11.22 5.88 2.68
N PHE A 91 10.52 6.80 2.01
CA PHE A 91 9.19 6.54 1.41
C PHE A 91 9.29 5.76 0.10
N GLU A 92 10.47 5.71 -0.54
CA GLU A 92 10.72 4.91 -1.76
C GLU A 92 10.74 3.40 -1.48
N MET A 93 10.66 2.99 -0.21
CA MET A 93 10.59 1.58 0.20
C MET A 93 9.16 1.02 0.16
N CYS A 94 8.20 1.84 -0.23
CA CYS A 94 6.82 1.47 -0.49
C CYS A 94 6.47 1.71 -1.97
N GLU A 95 5.73 0.78 -2.56
CA GLU A 95 5.26 0.87 -3.94
C GLU A 95 3.78 0.49 -4.03
N ILE A 96 3.02 1.16 -4.88
CA ILE A 96 1.65 0.80 -5.25
C ILE A 96 1.60 0.77 -6.77
N LYS A 97 0.97 -0.27 -7.32
CA LYS A 97 0.75 -0.43 -8.74
C LYS A 97 -0.74 -0.35 -9.05
#